data_AF-A0A9E1E3B7-F1
#
_entry.id   AF-A0A9E1E3B7-F1
#
_cell.length_a   1.000
_cell.length_b   1.000
_cell.length_c   1.000
_cell.angle_alpha   90.00
_cell.angle_beta   90.00
_cell.angle_gamma   90.00
#
_symmetry.space_group_name_H-M   'P 1'
#
loop_
_entity.id
_entity.type
_entity.pdbx_description
1 polymer ?
#
loop_
_entity_poly.entity_id
_entity_poly.type
_entity_poly.pdbx_seq_one_letter_code
_entity_poly.pdbx_strand_id
1 'polypeptide(L)'
;MSKYTGLECPICKNTFKDDDDIVVCPECGAPYHRTCYQKEGHCIYEDKHGTDQAWQAEEHVHQEAGDKKCPRCGTVNPSDSLFCSKCGQSLSYDSQAHGQAPTDSEQSYTPPNPPPGTGPNVGPTGMPYPFDPMGGVNPKDHIEGIEAGDMAKFVQANTPYYMGRFLNLSAFKRGRFHFAAFLFGGGWFLYRKQYVLGIILTAFQIISSVAAGFLQTYYTIPLMNELLPNVNNVSKYYWGFIQSWDALAAKSPLTLFLVMLPTILILLQFVERILCGIFANKLYLKHCVKEINQIKVNTTTTQEYETQLKQRGGVSTTLAFSLMICYVIINFIPMFFNV
;
A
#
# COMPACT_ATOMS: atom_id res chain seq x y z
N MET A 1 -25.69 -23.75 -10.31
CA MET A 1 -25.13 -24.09 -11.62
C MET A 1 -24.80 -25.56 -11.63
N SER A 2 -25.24 -26.29 -12.66
CA SER A 2 -24.90 -27.71 -12.80
C SER A 2 -23.39 -27.83 -13.10
N LYS A 3 -22.75 -28.93 -12.70
CA LYS A 3 -21.30 -29.14 -12.92
C LYS A 3 -20.91 -29.17 -14.42
N TYR A 4 -21.89 -29.25 -15.32
CA TYR A 4 -21.70 -29.45 -16.75
C TYR A 4 -22.14 -28.26 -17.60
N THR A 5 -22.67 -27.19 -16.97
CA THR A 5 -23.07 -25.96 -17.66
C THR A 5 -21.86 -25.36 -18.39
N GLY A 6 -22.02 -25.07 -19.68
CA GLY A 6 -20.96 -24.54 -20.55
C GLY A 6 -20.16 -25.60 -21.32
N LEU A 7 -20.26 -26.89 -21.00
CA LEU A 7 -19.66 -27.96 -21.81
C LEU A 7 -20.51 -28.26 -23.05
N GLU A 8 -19.90 -28.85 -24.09
CA GLU A 8 -20.61 -29.25 -25.31
C GLU A 8 -21.09 -30.70 -25.24
N CYS A 9 -22.34 -30.94 -25.67
CA CYS A 9 -22.86 -32.29 -25.85
C CYS A 9 -22.12 -32.99 -27.02
N PRO A 10 -21.51 -34.17 -26.81
CA PRO A 10 -20.71 -34.82 -27.86
C PRO A 10 -21.49 -35.20 -29.12
N ILE A 11 -22.82 -35.34 -29.04
CA ILE A 11 -23.72 -35.70 -30.15
C ILE A 11 -24.14 -34.46 -30.93
N CYS A 12 -24.83 -33.51 -30.28
CA CYS A 12 -25.43 -32.36 -30.97
C CYS A 12 -24.52 -31.13 -31.07
N LYS A 13 -23.38 -31.13 -30.35
CA LYS A 13 -22.39 -30.04 -30.26
C LYS A 13 -22.93 -28.72 -29.68
N ASN A 14 -24.15 -28.71 -29.15
CA ASN A 14 -24.66 -27.56 -28.42
C ASN A 14 -24.13 -27.55 -26.98
N THR A 15 -23.94 -26.35 -26.43
CA THR A 15 -23.51 -26.14 -25.05
C THR A 15 -24.64 -26.35 -24.05
N PHE A 16 -24.33 -26.95 -22.90
CA PHE A 16 -25.29 -27.18 -21.81
C PHE A 16 -25.62 -25.88 -21.07
N LYS A 17 -26.91 -25.68 -20.81
CA LYS A 17 -27.44 -24.60 -19.97
C LYS A 17 -27.82 -25.12 -18.58
N ASP A 18 -28.04 -24.20 -17.63
CA ASP A 18 -28.38 -24.54 -16.25
C ASP A 18 -29.73 -25.28 -16.10
N ASP A 19 -30.63 -25.16 -17.08
CA ASP A 19 -31.95 -25.78 -17.14
C ASP A 19 -32.01 -27.02 -18.05
N ASP A 20 -30.89 -27.42 -18.67
CA ASP A 20 -30.84 -28.61 -19.53
C ASP A 20 -30.92 -29.91 -18.72
N ASP A 21 -31.66 -30.89 -19.24
CA ASP A 21 -31.72 -32.24 -18.68
C ASP A 21 -30.55 -33.08 -19.20
N ILE A 22 -29.57 -33.30 -18.31
CA ILE A 22 -28.28 -33.92 -18.63
C ILE A 22 -28.25 -35.36 -18.13
N VAL A 23 -27.83 -36.28 -19.01
CA VAL A 23 -27.50 -37.66 -18.69
C VAL A 23 -26.01 -37.86 -18.81
N VAL A 24 -25.41 -38.48 -17.81
CA VAL A 24 -23.97 -38.75 -17.75
C VAL A 24 -23.74 -40.24 -17.95
N CYS A 25 -22.81 -40.60 -18.83
CA CYS A 25 -22.43 -42.00 -19.01
C CYS A 25 -21.77 -42.53 -17.72
N PRO A 26 -22.22 -43.67 -17.14
CA PRO A 26 -21.66 -44.19 -15.90
C PRO A 26 -20.24 -44.75 -16.04
N GLU A 27 -19.83 -45.15 -17.26
CA GLU A 27 -18.52 -45.75 -17.53
C GLU A 27 -17.42 -44.69 -17.72
N CYS A 28 -17.67 -43.67 -18.56
CA CYS A 28 -16.66 -42.65 -18.88
C CYS A 28 -16.97 -41.24 -18.35
N GLY A 29 -18.15 -40.98 -17.80
CA GLY A 29 -18.49 -39.66 -17.24
C GLY A 29 -18.85 -38.58 -18.25
N ALA A 30 -18.95 -38.90 -19.55
CA ALA A 30 -19.32 -37.95 -20.60
C ALA A 30 -20.77 -37.44 -20.43
N PRO A 31 -21.03 -36.11 -20.44
CA PRO A 31 -22.36 -35.54 -20.33
C PRO A 31 -23.05 -35.43 -21.71
N TYR A 32 -24.36 -35.71 -21.74
CA TYR A 32 -25.23 -35.65 -22.92
C TYR A 32 -26.57 -35.00 -22.58
N HIS A 33 -27.23 -34.36 -23.55
CA HIS A 33 -28.66 -34.06 -23.40
C HIS A 33 -29.44 -35.37 -23.34
N ARG A 34 -30.41 -35.51 -22.43
CA ARG A 34 -31.21 -36.74 -22.28
C ARG A 34 -31.78 -37.22 -23.62
N THR A 35 -32.29 -36.30 -24.44
CA THR A 35 -32.84 -36.60 -25.76
C THR A 35 -31.79 -37.10 -26.75
N CYS A 36 -30.56 -36.58 -26.69
CA CYS A 36 -29.46 -37.03 -27.54
C CYS A 36 -29.00 -38.44 -27.14
N TYR A 37 -28.84 -38.70 -25.83
CA TYR A 37 -28.45 -40.03 -25.34
C TYR A 37 -29.50 -41.09 -25.64
N GLN A 38 -30.80 -40.76 -25.50
CA GLN A 38 -31.89 -41.67 -25.85
C GLN A 38 -31.97 -41.99 -27.34
N LYS A 39 -31.63 -41.02 -28.20
CA LYS A 39 -31.67 -41.18 -29.65
C LYS A 39 -30.59 -42.15 -30.14
N GLU A 40 -29.37 -42.03 -29.63
CA GLU A 40 -28.29 -42.97 -29.98
C GLU A 40 -28.39 -44.28 -29.18
N GLY A 41 -28.95 -44.25 -27.98
CA GLY A 41 -29.19 -45.44 -27.15
C GLY A 41 -27.95 -45.98 -26.43
N HIS A 42 -26.76 -45.47 -26.76
CA HIS A 42 -25.48 -45.84 -26.14
C HIS A 42 -24.51 -44.64 -26.10
N CYS A 43 -23.38 -44.79 -25.41
CA CYS A 43 -22.35 -43.76 -25.33
C CYS A 43 -21.53 -43.73 -26.63
N ILE A 44 -21.30 -42.55 -27.21
CA ILE A 44 -20.50 -42.44 -28.45
C ILE A 44 -19.02 -42.82 -28.28
N TYR A 45 -18.56 -42.93 -27.03
CA TYR A 45 -17.21 -43.32 -26.66
C TYR A 45 -17.13 -44.75 -26.12
N GLU A 46 -18.17 -45.56 -26.33
CA GLU A 46 -18.28 -46.93 -25.81
C GLU A 46 -17.06 -47.79 -26.14
N ASP A 47 -16.56 -47.71 -27.37
CA ASP A 47 -15.37 -48.45 -27.82
C ASP A 47 -14.06 -48.01 -27.13
N LYS A 48 -14.08 -46.89 -26.40
CA LYS A 48 -12.92 -46.30 -25.72
C LYS A 48 -12.99 -46.43 -24.21
N HIS A 49 -14.06 -47.01 -23.67
CA HIS A 49 -14.20 -47.25 -22.23
C HIS A 49 -13.03 -48.11 -21.70
N GLY A 50 -12.49 -47.75 -20.53
CA GLY A 50 -11.37 -48.48 -19.90
C GLY A 50 -9.99 -48.28 -20.54
N THR A 51 -9.86 -47.38 -21.52
CA THR A 51 -8.58 -47.02 -22.15
C THR A 51 -8.18 -45.58 -21.84
N ASP A 52 -6.91 -45.22 -22.04
CA ASP A 52 -6.42 -43.84 -21.86
C ASP A 52 -7.07 -42.82 -22.82
N GLN A 53 -7.84 -43.31 -23.81
CA GLN A 53 -8.61 -42.49 -24.77
C GLN A 53 -10.09 -42.37 -24.41
N ALA A 54 -10.52 -42.90 -23.26
CA ALA A 54 -11.85 -42.67 -22.73
C ALA A 54 -12.12 -41.15 -22.62
N TRP A 55 -13.38 -40.75 -22.69
CA TRP A 55 -13.73 -39.34 -22.52
C TRP A 55 -13.15 -38.84 -21.20
N GLN A 56 -12.17 -37.98 -21.31
CA GLN A 56 -11.71 -37.17 -20.20
C GLN A 56 -12.45 -35.86 -20.38
N ALA A 57 -13.05 -35.36 -19.30
CA ALA A 57 -13.13 -33.92 -19.19
C ALA A 57 -11.67 -33.49 -19.20
N GLU A 58 -11.13 -33.16 -20.39
CA GLU A 58 -9.98 -32.28 -20.45
C GLU A 58 -10.33 -31.18 -19.44
N GLU A 59 -9.39 -30.81 -18.58
CA GLU A 59 -9.47 -29.54 -17.89
C GLU A 59 -9.45 -28.45 -18.97
N HIS A 60 -10.51 -28.37 -19.80
CA HIS A 60 -11.22 -27.16 -20.14
C HIS A 60 -11.56 -26.53 -18.81
N VAL A 61 -10.50 -25.95 -18.22
CA VAL A 61 -10.40 -24.53 -18.02
C VAL A 61 -11.81 -24.01 -17.86
N HIS A 62 -12.18 -23.75 -16.61
CA HIS A 62 -12.84 -22.50 -16.33
C HIS A 62 -12.01 -21.40 -17.04
N GLN A 63 -12.18 -21.25 -18.36
CA GLN A 63 -12.17 -19.97 -19.03
C GLN A 63 -13.46 -19.34 -18.57
N GLU A 64 -13.52 -19.07 -17.27
CA GLU A 64 -14.23 -17.91 -16.79
C GLU A 64 -13.53 -16.77 -17.50
N ALA A 65 -14.19 -16.28 -18.54
CA ALA A 65 -14.00 -14.95 -19.03
C ALA A 65 -13.90 -14.03 -17.81
N GLY A 66 -12.69 -13.53 -17.55
CA GLY A 66 -12.48 -12.46 -16.59
C GLY A 66 -11.18 -12.46 -15.80
N ASP A 67 -10.22 -13.36 -16.01
CA ASP A 67 -8.89 -13.21 -15.40
C ASP A 67 -8.27 -11.84 -15.74
N LYS A 68 -8.12 -10.99 -14.72
CA LYS A 68 -7.62 -9.62 -14.88
C LYS A 68 -6.20 -9.50 -14.39
N LYS A 69 -5.36 -9.02 -15.31
CA LYS A 69 -3.94 -8.80 -15.05
C LYS A 69 -3.77 -7.51 -14.24
N CYS A 70 -3.05 -7.61 -13.13
CA CYS A 70 -2.77 -6.46 -12.30
C CYS A 70 -1.97 -5.41 -13.08
N PRO A 71 -2.47 -4.16 -13.22
CA PRO A 71 -1.80 -3.12 -14.00
C PRO A 71 -0.47 -2.68 -13.39
N ARG A 72 -0.25 -2.96 -12.09
CA ARG A 72 0.94 -2.55 -11.36
C ARG A 72 2.07 -3.58 -11.38
N CYS A 73 1.76 -4.88 -11.38
CA CYS A 73 2.76 -5.93 -11.21
C CYS A 73 2.63 -7.12 -12.16
N GLY A 74 1.61 -7.10 -13.03
CA GLY A 74 1.40 -8.11 -14.05
C GLY A 74 0.88 -9.46 -13.55
N THR A 75 0.61 -9.63 -12.24
CA THR A 75 0.03 -10.88 -11.71
C THR A 75 -1.40 -11.04 -12.20
N VAL A 76 -1.72 -12.21 -12.72
CA VAL A 76 -3.08 -12.59 -13.12
C VAL A 76 -3.88 -12.91 -11.86
N ASN A 77 -5.08 -12.36 -11.76
CA ASN A 77 -5.98 -12.59 -10.64
C ASN A 77 -7.36 -12.93 -11.21
N PRO A 78 -8.14 -13.75 -10.50
CA PRO A 78 -9.53 -14.05 -10.87
C PRO A 78 -10.37 -12.80 -11.15
N SER A 79 -11.39 -12.92 -12.00
CA SER A 79 -12.30 -11.83 -12.40
C SER A 79 -12.95 -11.09 -11.26
N ASP A 80 -13.39 -11.86 -10.27
CA ASP A 80 -14.03 -11.41 -9.05
C ASP A 80 -13.05 -10.77 -8.06
N SER A 81 -11.74 -10.93 -8.28
CA SER A 81 -10.72 -10.43 -7.35
C SER A 81 -10.71 -8.91 -7.34
N LEU A 82 -11.23 -8.29 -6.28
CA LEU A 82 -11.16 -6.82 -6.14
C LEU A 82 -9.73 -6.31 -6.00
N PHE A 83 -8.78 -7.16 -5.60
CA PHE A 83 -7.37 -6.80 -5.41
C PHE A 83 -6.42 -7.84 -5.98
N CYS A 84 -5.24 -7.37 -6.38
CA CYS A 84 -4.16 -8.25 -6.78
C CYS A 84 -3.64 -9.07 -5.60
N SER A 85 -3.67 -10.40 -5.74
CA SER A 85 -3.15 -11.38 -4.80
C SER A 85 -1.68 -11.14 -4.42
N LYS A 86 -0.86 -10.69 -5.39
CA LYS A 86 0.58 -10.45 -5.19
C LYS A 86 0.88 -9.06 -4.63
N CYS A 87 0.31 -8.01 -5.23
CA CYS A 87 0.72 -6.63 -4.95
C CYS A 87 -0.39 -5.75 -4.37
N GLY A 88 -1.58 -6.28 -4.11
CA GLY A 88 -2.72 -5.60 -3.48
C GLY A 88 -3.31 -4.44 -4.29
N GLN A 89 -2.92 -4.24 -5.55
CA GLN A 89 -3.52 -3.19 -6.38
C GLN A 89 -5.01 -3.46 -6.58
N SER A 90 -5.88 -2.44 -6.48
CA SER A 90 -7.29 -2.57 -6.85
C SER A 90 -7.43 -3.01 -8.31
N LEU A 91 -8.33 -3.95 -8.54
CA LEU A 91 -8.65 -4.48 -9.86
C LEU A 91 -10.14 -4.24 -10.18
N SER A 92 -10.84 -3.46 -9.36
CA SER A 92 -12.29 -3.23 -9.44
C SER A 92 -12.72 -2.31 -10.59
N TYR A 93 -11.81 -1.93 -11.47
CA TYR A 93 -12.09 -1.04 -12.60
C TYR A 93 -11.77 -1.76 -13.91
N ASP A 94 -12.83 -2.25 -14.56
CA ASP A 94 -12.82 -2.59 -15.97
C ASP A 94 -12.44 -1.35 -16.76
N SER A 95 -11.20 -1.34 -17.25
CA SER A 95 -10.76 -0.45 -18.31
C SER A 95 -11.20 -1.06 -19.64
N GLN A 96 -12.50 -1.10 -19.90
CA GLN A 96 -13.01 -1.26 -21.26
C GLN A 96 -12.79 0.04 -22.04
N ALA A 97 -11.52 0.31 -22.39
CA ALA A 97 -11.12 1.07 -23.56
C ALA A 97 -9.59 0.96 -23.72
N HIS A 98 -9.18 0.38 -24.85
CA HIS A 98 -7.81 0.32 -25.37
C HIS A 98 -6.84 -0.71 -24.78
N GLY A 99 -7.19 -1.98 -24.95
CA GLY A 99 -6.22 -2.99 -25.36
C GLY A 99 -6.05 -2.98 -26.88
N GLN A 100 -5.16 -2.13 -27.40
CA GLN A 100 -4.45 -2.42 -28.66
C GLN A 100 -2.99 -2.05 -28.42
N ALA A 101 -2.16 -3.08 -28.27
CA ALA A 101 -0.75 -2.92 -28.52
C ALA A 101 -0.59 -2.58 -30.01
N PRO A 102 0.13 -1.52 -30.40
CA PRO A 102 0.56 -1.40 -31.78
C PRO A 102 1.72 -2.38 -31.96
N THR A 103 1.45 -3.46 -32.67
CA THR A 103 2.48 -4.09 -33.51
C THR A 103 2.98 -3.06 -34.51
N ASP A 104 4.30 -2.97 -34.66
CA ASP A 104 4.97 -2.12 -35.65
C ASP A 104 4.37 -2.31 -37.05
N SER A 105 3.66 -1.29 -37.54
CA SER A 105 3.50 -1.03 -38.96
C SER A 105 3.08 0.43 -39.16
N GLU A 106 4.00 1.20 -39.74
CA GLU A 106 3.77 2.55 -40.25
C GLU A 106 2.57 2.57 -41.21
N GLN A 107 1.54 3.36 -40.90
CA GLN A 107 0.70 3.98 -41.93
C GLN A 107 -0.11 5.15 -41.37
N SER A 108 0.07 6.29 -42.02
CA SER A 108 -0.46 7.61 -41.72
C SER A 108 -1.98 7.65 -41.89
N TYR A 109 -2.71 7.98 -40.83
CA TYR A 109 -4.10 8.43 -40.90
C TYR A 109 -4.31 9.62 -39.96
N THR A 110 -4.66 10.78 -40.51
CA THR A 110 -5.08 11.97 -39.77
C THR A 110 -6.58 11.90 -39.44
N PRO A 111 -7.00 12.05 -38.17
CA PRO A 111 -8.42 12.16 -37.83
C PRO A 111 -8.95 13.60 -38.02
N PRO A 112 -10.27 13.81 -38.23
CA PRO A 112 -10.88 15.12 -38.45
C PRO A 112 -10.95 15.95 -37.15
N ASN A 113 -10.80 17.26 -37.27
CA ASN A 113 -10.91 18.24 -36.16
C ASN A 113 -12.19 18.08 -35.32
N PRO A 114 -12.13 18.16 -33.97
CA PRO A 114 -13.30 18.25 -33.11
C PRO A 114 -13.83 19.71 -32.99
N PRO A 115 -15.07 19.91 -32.49
CA PRO A 115 -15.74 21.21 -32.45
C PRO A 115 -15.12 22.17 -31.40
N PRO A 116 -15.20 23.49 -31.60
CA PRO A 116 -14.59 24.46 -30.71
C PRO A 116 -15.45 24.65 -29.45
N GLY A 117 -14.94 24.29 -28.26
CA GLY A 117 -15.64 24.63 -27.01
C GLY A 117 -15.19 24.00 -25.70
N THR A 118 -14.31 23.00 -25.69
CA THR A 118 -13.75 22.49 -24.42
C THR A 118 -12.26 22.24 -24.59
N GLY A 119 -11.43 23.05 -23.93
CA GLY A 119 -9.98 22.95 -24.01
C GLY A 119 -9.50 21.62 -23.43
N PRO A 120 -8.63 20.86 -24.12
CA PRO A 120 -8.02 19.68 -23.54
C PRO A 120 -6.96 20.14 -22.52
N ASN A 121 -7.19 19.82 -21.25
CA ASN A 121 -6.20 20.02 -20.19
C ASN A 121 -5.14 18.92 -20.31
N VAL A 122 -4.27 19.07 -21.32
CA VAL A 122 -3.11 18.19 -21.56
C VAL A 122 -1.99 18.64 -20.62
N GLY A 123 -1.69 17.80 -19.62
CA GLY A 123 -0.47 17.94 -18.84
C GLY A 123 0.78 17.75 -19.72
N PRO A 124 1.99 18.17 -19.26
CA PRO A 124 3.19 18.33 -20.10
C PRO A 124 3.78 17.04 -20.69
N THR A 125 3.22 15.87 -20.38
CA THR A 125 3.69 14.56 -20.85
C THR A 125 2.46 13.75 -21.23
N GLY A 126 2.22 13.58 -22.54
CA GLY A 126 1.06 12.94 -23.15
C GLY A 126 0.89 11.45 -22.82
N MET A 127 0.64 11.15 -21.54
CA MET A 127 0.28 9.81 -21.07
C MET A 127 -1.25 9.68 -21.09
N PRO A 128 -1.83 8.73 -21.83
CA PRO A 128 -3.27 8.57 -22.01
C PRO A 128 -3.92 7.79 -20.84
N TYR A 129 -3.55 8.11 -19.60
CA TYR A 129 -4.22 7.53 -18.43
C TYR A 129 -5.28 8.52 -17.93
N PRO A 130 -6.58 8.18 -17.95
CA PRO A 130 -7.58 8.98 -17.28
C PRO A 130 -7.17 9.11 -15.80
N PHE A 131 -7.04 10.36 -15.34
CA PHE A 131 -6.71 10.66 -13.95
C PHE A 131 -7.83 10.11 -13.06
N ASP A 132 -7.56 9.04 -12.33
CA ASP A 132 -8.46 8.48 -11.31
C ASP A 132 -8.10 9.05 -9.93
N PRO A 133 -8.89 9.99 -9.39
CA PRO A 133 -8.63 10.62 -8.11
C PRO A 133 -8.64 9.64 -6.92
N MET A 134 -9.29 8.48 -7.06
CA MET A 134 -9.41 7.46 -6.01
C MET A 134 -8.55 6.21 -6.25
N GLY A 135 -7.78 6.16 -7.34
CA GLY A 135 -6.82 5.08 -7.59
C GLY A 135 -7.45 3.69 -7.74
N GLY A 136 -8.63 3.61 -8.33
CA GLY A 136 -9.35 2.39 -8.67
C GLY A 136 -10.34 1.92 -7.59
N VAL A 137 -10.67 2.78 -6.63
CA VAL A 137 -11.68 2.49 -5.59
C VAL A 137 -13.01 3.12 -6.00
N ASN A 138 -14.11 2.38 -5.90
CA ASN A 138 -15.43 2.93 -6.22
C ASN A 138 -15.87 3.88 -5.10
N PRO A 139 -16.36 5.11 -5.40
CA PRO A 139 -16.85 6.05 -4.39
C PRO A 139 -17.88 5.46 -3.43
N LYS A 140 -18.71 4.51 -3.88
CA LYS A 140 -19.79 3.90 -3.09
C LYS A 140 -19.33 2.70 -2.26
N ASP A 141 -18.10 2.24 -2.43
CA ASP A 141 -17.54 1.17 -1.58
C ASP A 141 -17.43 1.65 -0.14
N HIS A 142 -17.42 0.71 0.80
CA HIS A 142 -17.30 1.03 2.22
C HIS A 142 -15.96 0.57 2.79
N ILE A 143 -15.28 1.45 3.51
CA ILE A 143 -14.02 1.20 4.22
C ILE A 143 -14.28 1.39 5.71
N GLU A 144 -14.24 0.31 6.50
CA GLU A 144 -14.52 0.34 7.95
C GLU A 144 -15.84 1.09 8.27
N GLY A 145 -16.88 0.87 7.45
CA GLY A 145 -18.21 1.47 7.62
C GLY A 145 -18.40 2.88 7.05
N ILE A 146 -17.40 3.44 6.38
CA ILE A 146 -17.46 4.78 5.76
C ILE A 146 -17.42 4.66 4.24
N GLU A 147 -18.29 5.42 3.56
CA GLU A 147 -18.27 5.52 2.10
C GLU A 147 -16.92 6.06 1.61
N ALA A 148 -16.34 5.39 0.61
CA ALA A 148 -15.01 5.68 0.10
C ALA A 148 -14.90 7.11 -0.45
N GLY A 149 -15.99 7.65 -1.00
CA GLY A 149 -16.09 9.06 -1.40
C GLY A 149 -15.86 10.04 -0.25
N ASP A 150 -16.47 9.80 0.92
CA ASP A 150 -16.28 10.66 2.09
C ASP A 150 -14.90 10.49 2.72
N MET A 151 -14.37 9.26 2.72
CA MET A 151 -12.99 9.00 3.09
C MET A 151 -12.01 9.79 2.20
N ALA A 152 -12.24 9.81 0.89
CA ALA A 152 -11.42 10.58 -0.06
C ALA A 152 -11.52 12.09 0.16
N LYS A 153 -12.73 12.62 0.39
CA LYS A 153 -12.96 14.04 0.75
C LYS A 153 -12.23 14.43 2.04
N PHE A 154 -12.14 13.51 3.01
CA PHE A 154 -11.37 13.75 4.23
C PHE A 154 -9.87 13.64 4.01
N VAL A 155 -9.37 12.64 3.26
CA VAL A 155 -7.93 12.42 3.07
C VAL A 155 -7.26 13.51 2.21
N GLN A 156 -7.93 13.92 1.12
CA GLN A 156 -7.54 14.98 0.17
C GLN A 156 -6.17 14.80 -0.52
N ALA A 157 -5.09 14.93 0.23
CA ALA A 157 -3.74 14.86 -0.31
C ALA A 157 -3.29 13.41 -0.46
N ASN A 158 -2.80 13.03 -1.64
CA ASN A 158 -2.35 11.68 -1.98
C ASN A 158 -3.47 10.62 -1.87
N THR A 159 -4.70 10.99 -2.20
CA THR A 159 -5.89 10.12 -2.17
C THR A 159 -5.70 8.80 -2.93
N PRO A 160 -5.17 8.77 -4.17
CA PRO A 160 -4.98 7.50 -4.90
C PRO A 160 -4.13 6.47 -4.14
N TYR A 161 -3.14 6.94 -3.37
CA TYR A 161 -2.34 6.07 -2.52
C TYR A 161 -3.16 5.52 -1.33
N TYR A 162 -3.83 6.40 -0.58
CA TYR A 162 -4.50 5.98 0.66
C TYR A 162 -5.75 5.15 0.42
N MET A 163 -6.54 5.45 -0.61
CA MET A 163 -7.79 4.71 -0.86
C MET A 163 -7.52 3.22 -1.08
N GLY A 164 -6.62 2.87 -2.00
CA GLY A 164 -6.22 1.48 -2.21
C GLY A 164 -5.58 0.87 -0.96
N ARG A 165 -4.78 1.63 -0.20
CA ARG A 165 -4.13 1.13 1.03
C ARG A 165 -5.14 0.83 2.14
N PHE A 166 -6.10 1.72 2.35
CA PHE A 166 -7.11 1.60 3.38
C PHE A 166 -8.06 0.44 3.09
N LEU A 167 -8.45 0.28 1.83
CA LEU A 167 -9.31 -0.81 1.41
C LEU A 167 -8.64 -2.18 1.62
N ASN A 168 -7.37 -2.33 1.21
CA ASN A 168 -6.59 -3.54 1.51
C ASN A 168 -6.42 -3.78 3.01
N LEU A 169 -6.16 -2.71 3.77
CA LEU A 169 -5.98 -2.81 5.21
C LEU A 169 -7.28 -3.22 5.90
N SER A 170 -8.42 -2.72 5.43
CA SER A 170 -9.76 -3.08 5.93
C SER A 170 -10.07 -4.54 5.62
N ALA A 171 -9.84 -4.98 4.37
CA ALA A 171 -10.17 -6.32 3.89
C ALA A 171 -9.25 -7.42 4.46
N PHE A 172 -7.94 -7.21 4.43
CA PHE A 172 -6.95 -8.26 4.74
C PHE A 172 -6.20 -8.05 6.06
N LYS A 173 -6.42 -6.93 6.74
CA LYS A 173 -5.69 -6.51 7.96
C LYS A 173 -4.15 -6.51 7.78
N ARG A 174 -3.67 -6.45 6.53
CA ARG A 174 -2.23 -6.40 6.17
C ARG A 174 -1.79 -4.97 5.89
N GLY A 175 -0.93 -4.45 6.76
CA GLY A 175 -0.28 -3.15 6.58
C GLY A 175 0.84 -3.19 5.55
N ARG A 176 1.16 -2.02 4.97
CA ARG A 176 2.39 -1.81 4.21
C ARG A 176 3.25 -0.75 4.89
N PHE A 177 4.56 -0.89 4.73
CA PHE A 177 5.50 0.11 5.19
C PHE A 177 5.24 1.46 4.53
N HIS A 178 5.24 2.52 5.33
CA HIS A 178 4.99 3.89 4.93
C HIS A 178 6.27 4.72 5.01
N PHE A 179 6.93 4.91 3.86
CA PHE A 179 8.27 5.49 3.81
C PHE A 179 8.37 6.90 4.39
N ALA A 180 7.42 7.79 4.07
CA ALA A 180 7.46 9.15 4.61
C ALA A 180 7.24 9.19 6.14
N ALA A 181 6.50 8.23 6.70
CA ALA A 181 6.31 8.18 8.16
C ALA A 181 7.56 7.64 8.86
N PHE A 182 8.28 6.73 8.21
CA PHE A 182 9.60 6.31 8.66
C PHE A 182 10.60 7.46 8.65
N LEU A 183 10.66 8.23 7.56
CA LEU A 183 11.65 9.30 7.44
C LEU A 183 11.37 10.46 8.41
N PHE A 184 10.09 10.83 8.58
CA PHE A 184 9.70 12.03 9.32
C PHE A 184 9.09 11.76 10.71
N GLY A 185 8.93 10.49 11.12
CA GLY A 185 8.42 10.10 12.43
C GLY A 185 7.15 10.85 12.83
N GLY A 186 7.14 11.38 14.07
CA GLY A 186 6.09 12.24 14.60
C GLY A 186 5.69 13.43 13.70
N GLY A 187 6.64 13.97 12.91
CA GLY A 187 6.37 15.06 11.97
C GLY A 187 5.38 14.69 10.86
N TRP A 188 5.39 13.44 10.40
CA TRP A 188 4.39 12.96 9.43
C TRP A 188 2.98 12.89 10.04
N PHE A 189 2.87 12.43 11.30
CA PHE A 189 1.59 12.38 12.02
C PHE A 189 1.01 13.78 12.23
N LEU A 190 1.87 14.73 12.63
CA LEU A 190 1.53 16.15 12.74
C LEU A 190 1.05 16.73 11.41
N TYR A 191 1.79 16.48 10.32
CA TYR A 191 1.40 16.88 8.97
C TYR A 191 0.02 16.34 8.56
N ARG A 192 -0.30 15.10 8.94
CA ARG A 192 -1.61 14.45 8.71
C ARG A 192 -2.66 14.73 9.80
N LYS A 193 -2.44 15.76 10.63
CA LYS A 193 -3.34 16.25 11.68
C LYS A 193 -3.64 15.24 12.80
N GLN A 194 -2.82 14.19 12.94
CA GLN A 194 -2.84 13.27 14.08
C GLN A 194 -2.08 13.88 15.26
N TYR A 195 -2.61 14.98 15.82
CA TYR A 195 -1.87 15.86 16.73
C TYR A 195 -1.36 15.18 18.00
N VAL A 196 -2.20 14.42 18.70
CA VAL A 196 -1.82 13.80 19.98
C VAL A 196 -0.60 12.88 19.81
N LEU A 197 -0.68 11.93 18.88
CA LEU A 197 0.41 10.99 18.62
C LEU A 197 1.62 11.71 18.01
N GLY A 198 1.40 12.63 17.08
CA GLY A 198 2.46 13.40 16.45
C GLY A 198 3.25 14.25 17.44
N ILE A 199 2.60 14.90 18.41
CA ILE A 199 3.25 15.67 19.48
C ILE A 199 4.10 14.75 20.34
N ILE A 200 3.55 13.61 20.80
CA ILE A 200 4.27 12.67 21.68
C ILE A 200 5.56 12.17 21.01
N LEU A 201 5.45 11.70 19.76
CA LEU A 201 6.59 11.17 19.01
C LEU A 201 7.63 12.25 18.69
N THR A 202 7.17 13.45 18.29
CA THR A 202 8.07 14.56 18.00
C THR A 202 8.77 15.07 19.27
N ALA A 203 8.06 15.15 20.40
CA ALA A 203 8.65 15.53 21.68
C ALA A 203 9.69 14.51 22.13
N PHE A 204 9.39 13.21 22.03
CA PHE A 204 10.36 12.15 22.30
C PHE A 204 11.63 12.28 21.45
N GLN A 205 11.48 12.54 20.14
CA GLN A 205 12.60 12.76 19.23
C GLN A 205 13.46 13.96 19.68
N ILE A 206 12.84 15.12 19.92
CA ILE A 206 13.56 16.35 20.31
C ILE A 206 14.26 16.18 21.66
N ILE A 207 13.55 15.71 22.69
CA ILE A 207 14.09 15.55 24.04
C ILE A 207 15.27 14.56 24.01
N SER A 208 15.11 13.41 23.35
CA SER A 208 16.16 12.40 23.27
C SER A 208 17.37 12.91 22.47
N SER A 209 17.16 13.70 21.40
CA SER A 209 18.26 14.28 20.63
C SER A 209 19.04 15.32 21.42
N VAL A 210 18.34 16.20 22.15
CA VAL A 210 18.99 17.20 23.01
C VAL A 210 19.75 16.51 24.15
N ALA A 211 19.15 15.52 24.80
CA ALA A 211 19.80 14.76 25.87
C ALA A 211 21.04 14.02 25.37
N ALA A 212 20.95 13.33 24.22
CA ALA A 212 22.08 12.64 23.61
C ALA A 212 23.20 13.62 23.21
N GLY A 213 22.85 14.75 22.58
CA GLY A 213 23.82 15.78 22.21
C GLY A 213 24.50 16.42 23.40
N PHE A 214 23.74 16.73 24.47
CA PHE A 214 24.29 17.28 25.71
C PHE A 214 25.27 16.29 26.38
N LEU A 215 24.87 15.03 26.56
CA LEU A 215 25.73 13.98 27.12
C LEU A 215 26.96 13.71 26.25
N GLN A 216 26.81 13.78 24.92
CA GLN A 216 27.93 13.61 24.01
C GLN A 216 28.96 14.74 24.19
N THR A 217 28.51 16.00 24.14
CA THR A 217 29.37 17.18 24.17
C THR A 217 30.00 17.43 25.54
N TYR A 218 29.22 17.34 26.61
CA TYR A 218 29.67 17.79 27.94
C TYR A 218 30.17 16.66 28.85
N TYR A 219 29.95 15.40 28.48
CA TYR A 219 30.39 14.25 29.28
C TYR A 219 31.28 13.30 28.49
N THR A 220 30.77 12.76 27.38
CA THR A 220 31.42 11.69 26.64
C THR A 220 32.71 12.16 25.96
N ILE A 221 32.67 13.27 25.22
CA ILE A 221 33.85 13.81 24.53
C ILE A 221 34.97 14.19 25.51
N PRO A 222 34.73 14.97 26.59
CA PRO A 222 35.76 15.28 27.57
C PRO A 222 36.38 14.05 28.21
N LEU A 223 35.56 13.07 28.61
CA LEU A 223 36.04 11.82 29.19
C LEU A 223 36.91 11.04 28.20
N MET A 224 36.50 10.95 26.93
CA MET A 224 37.29 10.27 25.90
C MET A 224 38.63 10.99 25.65
N ASN A 225 38.66 12.32 25.68
CA ASN A 225 39.90 13.10 25.55
C ASN A 225 40.83 12.89 26.75
N GLU A 226 40.29 12.74 27.97
CA GLU A 226 41.09 12.41 29.17
C GLU A 226 41.70 11.01 29.08
N LEU A 227 40.93 10.03 28.59
CA LEU A 227 41.41 8.65 28.43
C LEU A 227 42.38 8.49 27.26
N LEU A 228 42.41 9.43 26.31
CA LEU A 228 43.26 9.41 25.13
C LEU A 228 44.00 10.75 24.90
N PRO A 229 44.93 11.12 25.80
CA PRO A 229 45.72 12.32 25.58
C PRO A 229 46.65 12.12 24.36
N ASN A 230 46.53 12.99 23.35
CA ASN A 230 47.41 13.12 22.16
C ASN A 230 47.13 12.20 20.94
N VAL A 231 45.88 12.08 20.51
CA VAL A 231 45.49 11.39 19.26
C VAL A 231 45.53 12.36 18.06
N ASN A 232 46.71 12.87 17.72
CA ASN A 232 46.86 13.86 16.64
C ASN A 232 47.05 13.23 15.25
N ASN A 233 47.12 11.89 15.16
CA ASN A 233 47.42 11.15 13.93
C ASN A 233 46.30 10.15 13.60
N VAL A 234 45.87 10.10 12.34
CA VAL A 234 44.80 9.21 11.82
C VAL A 234 45.06 7.73 12.15
N SER A 235 46.32 7.28 12.15
CA SER A 235 46.71 5.90 12.53
C SER A 235 46.54 5.59 14.02
N LYS A 236 46.56 6.60 14.89
CA LYS A 236 46.31 6.45 16.33
C LYS A 236 44.82 6.38 16.67
N TYR A 237 43.89 6.71 15.76
CA TYR A 237 42.46 6.62 16.05
C TYR A 237 42.01 5.17 16.22
N TYR A 238 42.50 4.25 15.38
CA TYR A 238 42.15 2.83 15.50
C TYR A 238 42.79 2.17 16.74
N TRP A 239 44.08 2.40 16.99
CA TRP A 239 44.77 1.87 18.18
C TRP A 239 44.31 2.53 19.48
N GLY A 240 44.04 3.83 19.45
CA GLY A 240 43.48 4.60 20.57
C GLY A 240 42.06 4.19 20.93
N PHE A 241 41.22 3.83 19.94
CA PHE A 241 39.87 3.32 20.20
C PHE A 241 39.87 1.96 20.94
N ILE A 242 40.85 1.09 20.66
CA ILE A 242 41.00 -0.18 21.38
C ILE A 242 41.54 0.07 22.80
N GLN A 243 42.55 0.93 22.96
CA GLN A 243 43.11 1.25 24.29
C GLN A 243 42.15 2.02 25.19
N SER A 244 41.28 2.86 24.63
CA SER A 244 40.24 3.53 25.40
C SER A 244 39.18 2.57 25.90
N TRP A 245 38.95 1.43 25.21
CA TRP A 245 37.99 0.44 25.66
C TRP A 245 38.42 -0.22 26.97
N ASP A 246 39.68 -0.63 27.11
CA ASP A 246 40.19 -1.22 28.35
C ASP A 246 40.16 -0.20 29.51
N ALA A 247 40.57 1.05 29.23
CA ALA A 247 40.56 2.13 30.21
C ALA A 247 39.12 2.54 30.62
N LEU A 248 38.18 2.49 29.68
CA LEU A 248 36.77 2.77 29.93
C LEU A 248 36.10 1.61 30.67
N ALA A 249 36.42 0.36 30.33
CA ALA A 249 35.91 -0.84 30.99
C ALA A 249 36.34 -0.92 32.47
N ALA A 250 37.47 -0.30 32.84
CA ALA A 250 37.91 -0.15 34.22
C ALA A 250 37.14 0.93 35.02
N LYS A 251 36.27 1.74 34.38
CA LYS A 251 35.46 2.76 35.06
C LYS A 251 34.23 2.14 35.73
N SER A 252 33.57 2.95 36.57
CA SER A 252 32.36 2.53 37.27
C SER A 252 31.22 2.16 36.29
N PRO A 253 30.29 1.27 36.68
CA PRO A 253 29.13 0.93 35.86
C PRO A 253 28.28 2.14 35.45
N LEU A 254 28.17 3.15 36.32
CA LEU A 254 27.45 4.38 36.01
C LEU A 254 28.13 5.17 34.90
N THR A 255 29.47 5.25 34.93
CA THR A 255 30.26 5.91 33.88
C THR A 255 30.05 5.21 32.53
N LEU A 256 30.10 3.88 32.51
CA LEU A 256 29.82 3.08 31.32
C LEU A 256 28.42 3.35 30.78
N PHE A 257 27.41 3.34 31.66
CA PHE A 257 26.02 3.63 31.28
C PHE A 257 25.88 5.03 30.66
N LEU A 258 26.47 6.06 31.26
CA LEU A 258 26.38 7.44 30.78
C LEU A 258 27.09 7.64 29.42
N VAL A 259 28.18 6.92 29.16
CA VAL A 259 28.86 6.93 27.85
C VAL A 259 28.02 6.23 26.77
N MET A 260 27.32 5.15 27.12
CA MET A 260 26.48 4.40 26.18
C MET A 260 25.09 5.04 25.95
N LEU A 261 24.63 5.87 26.90
CA LEU A 261 23.29 6.46 26.88
C LEU A 261 22.97 7.28 25.62
N PRO A 262 23.86 8.15 25.10
CA PRO A 262 23.63 8.85 23.82
C PRO A 262 23.31 7.89 22.67
N THR A 263 24.09 6.80 22.54
CA THR A 263 23.87 5.79 21.50
C THR A 263 22.55 5.05 21.69
N ILE A 264 22.21 4.69 22.92
CA ILE A 264 20.92 4.06 23.25
C ILE A 264 19.76 4.97 22.84
N LEU A 265 19.83 6.27 23.14
CA LEU A 265 18.79 7.23 22.76
C LEU A 265 18.64 7.33 21.24
N ILE A 266 19.75 7.38 20.49
CA ILE A 266 19.72 7.39 19.01
C ILE A 266 19.11 6.09 18.45
N LEU A 267 19.44 4.94 19.03
CA LEU A 267 18.85 3.66 18.62
C LEU A 267 17.34 3.62 18.89
N LEU A 268 16.89 4.14 20.03
CA LEU A 268 15.47 4.23 20.35
C LEU A 268 14.72 5.14 19.34
N GLN A 269 15.34 6.24 18.90
CA GLN A 269 14.80 7.08 17.83
C GLN A 269 14.68 6.33 16.50
N PHE A 270 15.70 5.54 16.13
CA PHE A 270 15.65 4.75 14.91
C PHE A 270 14.54 3.68 14.97
N VAL A 271 14.37 3.03 16.12
CA VAL A 271 13.28 2.09 16.36
C VAL A 271 11.93 2.80 16.25
N GLU A 272 11.76 3.97 16.86
CA GLU A 272 10.54 4.79 16.74
C GLU A 272 10.19 5.06 15.28
N ARG A 273 11.16 5.47 14.46
CA ARG A 273 10.95 5.67 13.02
C ARG A 273 10.49 4.41 12.29
N ILE A 274 11.10 3.25 12.59
CA ILE A 274 10.65 1.97 12.01
C ILE A 274 9.20 1.68 12.38
N LEU A 275 8.84 1.87 13.66
CA LEU A 275 7.47 1.67 14.15
C LEU A 275 6.49 2.62 13.45
N CYS A 276 6.86 3.89 13.29
CA CYS A 276 6.10 4.88 12.52
C CYS A 276 5.89 4.41 11.07
N GLY A 277 6.93 3.91 10.40
CA GLY A 277 6.82 3.34 9.06
C GLY A 277 5.88 2.15 8.98
N ILE A 278 5.92 1.23 9.95
CA ILE A 278 5.07 0.02 9.95
C ILE A 278 3.60 0.36 10.22
N PHE A 279 3.33 1.23 11.20
CA PHE A 279 1.98 1.44 11.72
C PHE A 279 1.24 2.65 11.15
N ALA A 280 1.92 3.57 10.47
CA ALA A 280 1.35 4.83 9.98
C ALA A 280 0.04 4.66 9.19
N ASN A 281 0.01 3.76 8.20
CA ASN A 281 -1.21 3.52 7.40
C ASN A 281 -2.39 3.08 8.28
N LYS A 282 -2.14 2.23 9.28
CA LYS A 282 -3.16 1.71 10.19
C LYS A 282 -3.65 2.75 11.18
N LEU A 283 -2.74 3.52 11.74
CA LEU A 283 -3.07 4.61 12.66
C LEU A 283 -3.85 5.72 11.93
N TYR A 284 -3.45 6.04 10.70
CA TYR A 284 -4.15 7.04 9.92
C TYR A 284 -5.55 6.59 9.49
N LEU A 285 -5.73 5.34 9.06
CA LEU A 285 -7.07 4.80 8.78
C LEU A 285 -7.98 4.93 10.02
N LYS A 286 -7.50 4.48 11.20
CA LYS A 286 -8.25 4.60 12.45
C LYS A 286 -8.59 6.06 12.79
N HIS A 287 -7.65 6.97 12.57
CA HIS A 287 -7.88 8.39 12.78
C HIS A 287 -8.96 8.94 11.84
N CYS A 288 -8.88 8.66 10.53
CA CYS A 288 -9.90 9.05 9.56
C CYS A 288 -11.28 8.51 9.95
N VAL A 289 -11.37 7.23 10.29
CA VAL A 289 -12.63 6.60 10.69
C VAL A 289 -13.23 7.29 11.92
N LYS A 290 -12.41 7.55 12.93
CA LYS A 290 -12.84 8.25 14.15
C LYS A 290 -13.36 9.66 13.84
N GLU A 291 -12.58 10.46 13.13
CA GLU A 291 -12.92 11.86 12.84
C GLU A 291 -14.15 11.97 11.94
N ILE A 292 -14.26 11.16 10.89
CA ILE A 292 -15.41 11.17 9.98
C ILE A 292 -16.69 10.80 10.72
N ASN A 293 -16.65 9.79 11.60
CA ASN A 293 -17.81 9.43 12.42
C ASN A 293 -18.19 10.55 13.40
N GLN A 294 -17.21 11.22 14.01
CA GLN A 294 -17.48 12.39 14.86
C GLN A 294 -18.10 13.54 14.08
N ILE A 295 -17.65 13.80 12.85
CA ILE A 295 -18.25 14.81 11.99
C ILE A 295 -19.69 14.41 11.67
N LYS A 296 -19.93 13.16 11.27
CA LYS A 296 -21.26 12.64 10.93
C LYS A 296 -22.27 12.80 12.07
N VAL A 297 -21.84 12.59 13.32
CA VAL A 297 -22.70 12.76 14.51
C VAL A 297 -22.96 14.25 14.85
N ASN A 298 -22.02 15.14 14.54
CA ASN A 298 -22.08 16.55 14.94
C ASN A 298 -22.63 17.50 13.87
N THR A 299 -22.95 17.01 12.68
CA THR A 299 -23.48 17.83 11.58
C THR A 299 -24.90 17.44 11.25
N THR A 300 -25.75 18.43 10.96
CA THR A 300 -27.18 18.20 10.66
C THR A 300 -27.51 18.27 9.18
N THR A 301 -26.70 19.00 8.40
CA THR A 301 -26.91 19.19 6.96
C THR A 301 -25.78 18.57 6.15
N THR A 302 -26.09 18.12 4.92
CA THR A 302 -25.09 17.57 3.99
C THR A 302 -23.99 18.59 3.67
N GLN A 303 -24.34 19.87 3.50
CA GLN A 303 -23.37 20.91 3.19
C GLN A 303 -22.38 21.14 4.35
N GLU A 304 -22.88 21.15 5.59
CA GLU A 304 -22.04 21.26 6.78
C GLU A 304 -21.12 20.04 6.93
N TYR A 305 -21.65 18.83 6.71
CA TYR A 305 -20.90 17.58 6.72
C TYR A 305 -19.72 17.63 5.75
N GLU A 306 -19.97 17.97 4.48
CA GLU A 306 -18.91 18.04 3.46
C GLU A 306 -17.87 19.13 3.75
N THR A 307 -18.31 20.26 4.30
CA THR A 307 -17.41 21.36 4.70
C THR A 307 -16.48 20.90 5.83
N GLN A 308 -17.02 20.24 6.86
CA GLN A 308 -16.25 19.73 7.99
C GLN A 308 -15.27 18.63 7.57
N LEU A 309 -15.64 17.73 6.65
CA LEU A 309 -14.72 16.73 6.09
C LEU A 309 -13.48 17.40 5.48
N LYS A 310 -13.68 18.48 4.70
CA LYS A 310 -12.60 19.22 4.05
C LYS A 310 -11.75 20.02 5.04
N GLN A 311 -12.36 20.65 6.04
CA GLN A 311 -11.63 21.48 7.02
C GLN A 311 -10.83 20.65 8.03
N ARG A 312 -11.41 19.58 8.57
CA ARG A 312 -10.76 18.72 9.56
C ARG A 312 -9.78 17.73 8.92
N GLY A 313 -10.08 17.28 7.71
CA GLY A 313 -9.23 16.39 6.92
C GLY A 313 -8.00 17.08 6.30
N GLY A 314 -7.37 16.39 5.35
CA GLY A 314 -6.26 16.90 4.58
C GLY A 314 -4.95 16.93 5.37
N VAL A 315 -4.15 17.98 5.12
CA VAL A 315 -2.80 18.11 5.65
C VAL A 315 -2.54 19.51 6.20
N SER A 316 -1.59 19.63 7.13
CA SER A 316 -1.12 20.90 7.67
C SER A 316 0.25 21.24 7.09
N THR A 317 0.28 21.98 5.97
CA THR A 317 1.52 22.39 5.30
C THR A 317 2.33 23.37 6.15
N THR A 318 1.68 24.33 6.81
CA THR A 318 2.31 25.28 7.73
C THR A 318 3.11 24.56 8.82
N LEU A 319 2.53 23.51 9.39
CA LEU A 319 3.18 22.71 10.43
C LEU A 319 4.37 21.90 9.88
N ALA A 320 4.27 21.40 8.64
CA ALA A 320 5.40 20.72 8.01
C ALA A 320 6.60 21.67 7.80
N PHE A 321 6.36 22.87 7.30
CA PHE A 321 7.42 23.88 7.12
C PHE A 321 8.01 24.34 8.46
N SER A 322 7.17 24.58 9.48
CA SER A 322 7.67 24.99 10.80
C SER A 322 8.53 23.90 11.45
N LEU A 323 8.13 22.63 11.37
CA LEU A 323 8.92 21.51 11.88
C LEU A 323 10.25 21.35 11.14
N MET A 324 10.28 21.57 9.83
CA MET A 324 11.52 21.54 9.04
C MET A 324 12.50 22.63 9.50
N ILE A 325 12.01 23.85 9.74
CA ILE A 325 12.82 24.95 10.26
C ILE A 325 13.33 24.62 11.68
N CYS A 326 12.45 24.13 12.56
CA CYS A 326 12.85 23.71 13.91
C CYS A 326 13.92 22.62 13.87
N TYR A 327 13.80 21.64 12.98
CA TYR A 327 14.79 20.58 12.82
C TYR A 327 16.16 21.15 12.41
N VAL A 328 16.21 22.07 11.46
CA VAL A 328 17.46 22.76 11.09
C VAL A 328 18.05 23.45 12.31
N ILE A 329 17.27 24.31 12.99
CA ILE A 329 17.75 25.04 14.17
C ILE A 329 18.33 24.08 15.24
N ILE A 330 17.63 23.00 15.57
CA ILE A 330 18.10 22.02 16.59
C ILE A 330 19.44 21.39 16.20
N ASN A 331 19.65 21.07 14.92
CA ASN A 331 20.92 20.47 14.48
C ASN A 331 22.08 21.48 14.46
N PHE A 332 21.80 22.77 14.26
CA PHE A 332 22.82 23.82 14.23
C PHE A 332 23.08 24.46 15.60
N ILE A 333 22.16 24.35 16.57
CA ILE A 333 22.30 24.86 17.94
C ILE A 333 23.65 24.48 18.58
N PRO A 334 24.10 23.20 18.55
CA PRO A 334 25.38 22.81 19.15
C PRO A 334 26.61 23.51 18.54
N MET A 335 26.51 23.99 17.29
CA MET A 335 27.61 24.72 16.64
C MET A 335 27.81 26.11 17.24
N PHE A 336 26.75 26.73 17.77
CA PHE A 336 26.81 28.07 18.36
C PHE A 336 27.29 28.08 19.81
N PHE A 337 27.20 26.95 20.52
CA PHE A 337 27.66 26.81 21.90
C PHE A 337 29.07 26.18 22.02
N ASN A 338 29.73 25.87 20.89
CA ASN A 338 31.11 25.38 20.81
C ASN A 338 32.13 26.49 20.48
N VAL A 339 31.81 27.75 20.81
CA VAL A 339 32.75 28.89 20.77
C VAL A 339 33.32 29.14 22.16
#